data_AF-A0A975J930-F1
#
_entry.id   AF-A0A975J930-F1
#
_cell.length_a   1.000
_cell.length_b   1.000
_cell.length_c   1.000
_cell.angle_alpha   90.00
_cell.angle_beta   90.00
_cell.angle_gamma   90.00
#
_symmetry.space_group_name_H-M   'P 1'
#
loop_
_entity.id
_entity.type
_entity.pdbx_description
1 polymer ?
#
loop_
_entity_poly.entity_id
_entity_poly.type
_entity_poly.pdbx_seq_one_letter_code
_entity_poly.pdbx_strand_id
1 'polypeptide(L)' 'MLYAWKIKSYAYLVKIERYELEPVEGSEKVIVEESYRTAVAIYLTTGEVAA' A
#
# COMPACT_ATOMS: atom_id res chain seq x y z
N MET A 1 15.28 0.46 -3.05
CA MET A 1 14.64 1.27 -4.12
C MET A 1 13.19 0.88 -4.19
N LEU A 2 12.27 1.83 -4.05
CA LEU A 2 10.85 1.55 -4.22
C LEU A 2 10.52 1.57 -5.70
N TYR A 3 9.77 0.56 -6.14
CA TYR A 3 9.32 0.54 -7.52
C TYR A 3 7.94 1.19 -7.64
N ALA A 4 7.85 2.20 -8.49
CA ALA A 4 6.60 2.93 -8.75
C ALA A 4 5.44 1.99 -9.14
N TRP A 5 5.71 0.95 -9.93
CA TRP A 5 4.71 -0.04 -10.30
C TRP A 5 4.19 -0.82 -9.08
N LYS A 6 5.07 -1.14 -8.12
CA LYS A 6 4.70 -1.90 -6.92
C LYS A 6 3.87 -1.05 -5.95
N ILE A 7 4.16 0.26 -5.84
CA ILE A 7 3.33 1.23 -5.10
C ILE A 7 1.90 1.26 -5.67
N LYS A 8 1.76 1.38 -6.99
CA LYS A 8 0.45 1.38 -7.67
C LYS A 8 -0.30 0.07 -7.47
N SER A 9 0.39 -1.07 -7.57
CA SER A 9 -0.21 -2.39 -7.34
C SER A 9 -0.70 -2.54 -5.90
N TYR A 10 0.10 -2.18 -4.89
CA TYR A 10 -0.34 -2.22 -3.50
C TYR A 10 -1.52 -1.28 -3.25
N ALA A 11 -1.48 -0.06 -3.77
CA ALA A 11 -2.59 0.88 -3.66
C ALA A 11 -3.89 0.32 -4.27
N TYR A 12 -3.80 -0.35 -5.42
CA TYR A 12 -4.95 -1.03 -6.01
C TYR A 12 -5.48 -2.15 -5.09
N LEU A 13 -4.60 -3.01 -4.59
CA LEU A 13 -4.97 -4.13 -3.71
C LEU A 13 -5.59 -3.66 -2.38
N VAL A 14 -5.11 -2.55 -1.83
CA VAL A 14 -5.71 -1.90 -0.66
C VAL A 14 -7.08 -1.33 -0.99
N LYS A 15 -7.24 -0.63 -2.14
CA LYS A 15 -8.53 -0.08 -2.58
C LYS A 15 -9.62 -1.14 -2.79
N ILE A 16 -9.25 -2.33 -3.23
CA ILE A 16 -10.18 -3.46 -3.39
C ILE A 16 -10.23 -4.36 -2.14
N GLU A 17 -9.72 -3.88 -1.01
CA GLU A 17 -9.75 -4.53 0.30
C GLU A 17 -9.12 -5.94 0.35
N ARG A 18 -8.22 -6.24 -0.58
CA ARG A 18 -7.47 -7.51 -0.60
C ARG A 18 -6.24 -7.46 0.30
N TYR A 19 -5.68 -6.26 0.49
CA TYR A 19 -4.52 -6.01 1.33
C TYR A 19 -4.86 -4.96 2.38
N GLU A 20 -4.21 -5.07 3.53
CA GLU A 20 -4.23 -4.05 4.58
C GLU A 20 -3.03 -3.13 4.41
N LEU A 21 -3.23 -1.82 4.52
CA LEU A 21 -2.12 -0.85 4.49
C LEU A 21 -1.28 -0.94 5.76
N GLU A 22 -1.93 -1.11 6.91
CA GLU A 22 -1.33 -1.25 8.24
C GLU A 22 -1.87 -2.52 8.90
N PRO A 23 -1.14 -3.12 9.87
CA PRO A 23 -1.66 -4.27 10.61
C PRO A 23 -2.96 -3.90 11.34
N VAL A 24 -4.01 -4.70 11.11
CA VAL A 24 -5.29 -4.59 11.78
C VAL A 24 -5.49 -5.83 12.66
N GLU A 25 -5.77 -5.62 13.94
CA GLU A 25 -5.98 -6.72 14.90
C GLU A 25 -7.15 -7.61 14.45
N GLY A 26 -6.90 -8.92 14.37
CA GLY A 26 -7.90 -9.90 13.92
C GLY A 26 -8.12 -9.98 12.40
N SER A 27 -7.38 -9.22 11.59
CA SER A 27 -7.44 -9.33 10.12
C SER A 27 -6.53 -10.45 9.61
N GLU A 28 -7.07 -11.32 8.75
CA GLU A 28 -6.31 -12.37 8.05
C GLU A 28 -5.77 -11.92 6.68
N LYS A 29 -6.00 -10.66 6.32
CA LYS A 29 -5.57 -10.11 5.02
C LYS A 29 -4.05 -9.90 5.00
N VAL A 30 -3.48 -10.01 3.80
CA VAL A 30 -2.07 -9.73 3.60
C VAL A 30 -1.79 -8.26 3.82
N ILE A 31 -0.72 -7.94 4.52
CA ILE A 31 -0.33 -6.56 4.84
C ILE A 31 0.68 -6.08 3.79
N VAL A 32 0.58 -4.82 3.38
CA VAL A 32 1.58 -4.16 2.53
C VAL A 32 2.96 -4.24 3.22
N GLU A 33 3.98 -4.58 2.43
CA GLU A 33 5.38 -4.58 2.89
C GLU A 33 5.71 -3.25 3.58
N GLU A 34 6.34 -3.33 4.74
CA GLU A 34 6.63 -2.17 5.60
C GLU A 34 7.32 -1.02 4.84
N SER A 35 8.31 -1.36 4.01
CA SER A 35 9.05 -0.39 3.20
C SER A 35 8.19 0.37 2.18
N TYR A 36 7.01 -0.15 1.83
CA TYR A 36 6.08 0.45 0.87
C TYR A 36 4.92 1.19 1.53
N ARG A 37 4.62 0.99 2.82
CA ARG A 37 3.40 1.51 3.47
C ARG A 37 3.27 3.03 3.35
N THR A 38 4.32 3.77 3.70
CA THR A 38 4.33 5.24 3.60
C THR A 38 4.11 5.72 2.17
N ALA A 39 4.82 5.14 1.20
CA ALA A 39 4.69 5.54 -0.20
C ALA A 39 3.31 5.20 -0.78
N VAL A 40 2.73 4.06 -0.38
CA VAL A 40 1.36 3.67 -0.74
C VAL A 40 0.34 4.61 -0.10
N ALA A 41 0.51 4.98 1.18
CA ALA A 41 -0.35 5.95 1.87
C ALA A 41 -0.35 7.33 1.18
N ILE A 42 0.84 7.83 0.83
CA ILE A 42 0.99 9.09 0.08
C ILE A 42 0.30 8.98 -1.28
N TYR A 43 0.54 7.91 -2.03
CA TYR A 43 -0.08 7.71 -3.34
C TYR A 43 -1.61 7.60 -3.25
N LEU A 44 -2.14 6.89 -2.25
CA LEU A 44 -3.59 6.79 -2.02
C LEU A 44 -4.23 8.16 -1.73
N THR A 45 -3.49 9.06 -1.08
CA THR A 45 -3.95 10.39 -0.67
C THR A 45 -3.78 11.44 -1.77
N THR A 46 -2.68 11.40 -2.52
CA THR A 46 -2.26 12.47 -3.46
C THR A 46 -2.32 12.06 -4.92
N GLY A 47 -2.28 10.77 -5.23
CA GLY A 47 -2.07 10.25 -6.58
C GLY A 47 -0.62 10.32 -7.06
N GLU A 48 0.30 10.89 -6.28
CA GLU A 48 1.71 11.03 -6.62
C GLU A 48 2.52 9.84 -6.12
N VAL A 49 3.51 9.40 -6.91
CA VAL A 49 4.47 8.39 -6.49
C VAL A 49 5.69 9.11 -5.94
N ALA A 50 5.87 9.08 -4.62
CA ALA A 50 7.10 9.53 -3.99
C ALA A 50 8.24 8.60 -4.43
N ALA A 51 9.17 9.14 -5.22
CA ALA A 51 10.36 8.45 -5.74
C ALA A 51 11.44 8.28 -4.66
#